data_AF-A0AAW2KF41-F1
#
_entry.id   AF-A0AAW2KF41-F1
#
_cell.length_a   1.000
_cell.length_b   1.000
_cell.length_c   1.000
_cell.angle_alpha   90.00
_cell.angle_beta   90.00
_cell.angle_gamma   90.00
#
_symmetry.space_group_name_H-M   'P 1'
#
loop_
_entity.id
_entity.type
_entity.pdbx_description
1 polymer ?
#
loop_
_entity_poly.entity_id
_entity_poly.type
_entity_poly.pdbx_seq_one_letter_code
_entity_poly.pdbx_strand_id
1 'polypeptide(L)'
;MFQYYQQEASKLRAQISNLQNQNRNMLGESLGALTLRDLKNLESRVERGISRIRSKKNELLFAEIEYMQKRIAETERAQQHMNLMPGSSEFELVQQPQHFDARNYLQVNGLQPNDDYPRPDQPPLQLV
;
A
#
# COMPACT_ATOMS: atom_id res chain seq x y z
N MET A 1 1.43 -41.40 -23.55
CA MET A 1 1.97 -40.41 -22.60
C MET A 1 2.46 -39.13 -23.29
N PHE A 2 3.37 -39.21 -24.29
CA PHE A 2 3.85 -38.03 -25.03
C PHE A 2 2.73 -37.20 -25.68
N GLN A 3 1.83 -37.83 -26.46
CA GLN A 3 0.72 -37.12 -27.13
C GLN A 3 -0.22 -36.41 -26.15
N TYR A 4 -0.47 -37.03 -24.98
CA TYR A 4 -1.29 -36.42 -23.93
C TYR A 4 -0.64 -35.13 -23.40
N TYR A 5 0.64 -35.17 -23.04
CA TYR A 5 1.36 -33.99 -22.56
C TYR A 5 1.51 -32.91 -23.65
N GLN A 6 1.67 -33.32 -24.91
CA GLN A 6 1.69 -32.39 -26.03
C GLN A 6 0.35 -31.65 -26.18
N GLN A 7 -0.77 -32.36 -26.06
CA GLN A 7 -2.10 -31.77 -26.10
C GLN A 7 -2.32 -30.83 -24.92
N GLU A 8 -1.91 -31.24 -23.72
CA GLU A 8 -2.06 -30.43 -22.50
C GLU A 8 -1.23 -29.15 -22.56
N ALA A 9 0.01 -29.24 -23.05
CA ALA A 9 0.85 -28.07 -23.28
C ALA A 9 0.22 -27.10 -24.31
N SER A 10 -0.42 -27.62 -25.36
CA SER A 10 -1.10 -26.78 -26.35
C SER A 10 -2.33 -26.06 -25.77
N LYS A 11 -3.10 -26.72 -24.89
CA LYS A 11 -4.21 -26.07 -24.17
C LYS A 11 -3.70 -24.96 -23.26
N LEU A 12 -2.65 -25.22 -22.48
CA LEU A 12 -2.06 -24.22 -21.58
C LEU A 12 -1.53 -23.00 -22.36
N ARG A 13 -0.84 -23.22 -23.49
CA ARG A 13 -0.39 -22.13 -24.36
C ARG A 13 -1.54 -21.27 -24.87
N ALA A 14 -2.64 -21.90 -25.29
CA ALA A 14 -3.82 -21.17 -25.74
C ALA A 14 -4.46 -20.35 -24.60
N GLN A 15 -4.52 -20.91 -23.38
CA GLN A 15 -5.01 -20.18 -22.20
C GLN A 15 -4.12 -18.98 -21.86
N ILE A 16 -2.79 -19.16 -21.87
CA ILE A 16 -1.84 -18.07 -21.62
C ILE A 16 -2.03 -16.95 -22.65
N SER A 17 -2.11 -17.30 -23.94
CA SER A 17 -2.33 -16.32 -25.01
C SER A 17 -3.66 -15.57 -24.82
N ASN A 18 -4.73 -16.28 -24.43
CA ASN A 18 -6.02 -15.67 -24.16
C ASN A 18 -5.95 -14.69 -22.97
N LEU A 19 -5.32 -15.08 -21.86
CA LEU A 19 -5.14 -14.23 -20.68
C LEU A 19 -4.30 -12.98 -21.01
N GLN A 20 -3.23 -13.13 -21.78
CA GLN A 20 -2.41 -12.00 -22.22
C GLN A 20 -3.21 -11.01 -23.09
N ASN A 21 -4.02 -11.52 -24.02
CA ASN A 21 -4.92 -10.68 -24.82
C ASN A 21 -5.95 -9.96 -23.93
N GLN A 22 -6.56 -10.67 -22.98
CA GLN A 22 -7.51 -10.06 -22.05
C GLN A 22 -6.86 -8.94 -21.23
N ASN A 23 -5.64 -9.15 -20.74
CA ASN A 23 -4.91 -8.13 -19.99
C ASN A 23 -4.61 -6.89 -20.84
N ARG A 24 -4.15 -7.07 -22.09
CA ARG A 24 -3.96 -5.95 -23.02
C ARG A 24 -5.24 -5.15 -23.22
N ASN A 25 -6.36 -5.84 -23.46
CA ASN A 25 -7.65 -5.18 -23.62
C ASN A 25 -8.06 -4.42 -22.35
N MET A 26 -7.85 -4.99 -21.16
CA MET A 26 -8.09 -4.31 -19.88
C MET A 26 -7.22 -3.06 -19.69
N LEU A 27 -6.04 -3.01 -20.31
CA LEU A 27 -5.15 -1.85 -20.36
C LEU A 27 -5.50 -0.85 -21.47
N GLY A 28 -6.55 -1.13 -22.27
CA GLY A 28 -6.99 -0.28 -23.38
C GLY A 28 -6.23 -0.52 -24.69
N GLU A 29 -5.46 -1.60 -24.79
CA GLU A 29 -4.68 -1.94 -25.98
C GLU A 29 -5.45 -2.91 -26.90
N SER A 30 -5.09 -2.97 -28.19
CA SER A 30 -5.60 -3.95 -29.17
C SER A 30 -7.14 -4.03 -29.29
N LEU A 31 -7.85 -2.93 -29.00
CA LEU A 31 -9.31 -2.90 -28.96
C LEU A 31 -10.01 -3.00 -30.32
N GLY A 32 -9.29 -2.71 -31.42
CA GLY A 32 -9.86 -2.66 -32.78
C GLY A 32 -10.44 -3.99 -33.27
N ALA A 33 -10.06 -5.12 -32.67
CA ALA A 33 -10.61 -6.44 -33.02
C ALA A 33 -11.86 -6.82 -32.20
N LEU A 34 -12.27 -6.00 -31.23
CA LEU A 34 -13.41 -6.28 -30.36
C LEU A 34 -14.72 -5.77 -30.97
N THR A 35 -15.79 -6.52 -30.76
CA THR A 35 -17.14 -6.05 -31.13
C THR A 35 -17.62 -4.97 -30.16
N LEU A 36 -18.63 -4.19 -30.56
CA LEU A 36 -19.26 -3.20 -29.67
C LEU A 36 -19.77 -3.83 -28.36
N ARG A 37 -20.29 -5.06 -28.43
CA ARG A 37 -20.75 -5.81 -27.25
C ARG A 37 -19.58 -6.13 -26.32
N ASP A 38 -18.46 -6.58 -26.88
CA ASP A 38 -17.26 -6.92 -26.09
C ASP A 38 -16.66 -5.67 -25.44
N LEU A 39 -16.64 -4.54 -26.16
CA LEU A 39 -16.20 -3.25 -25.62
C LEU A 39 -17.06 -2.79 -24.45
N LYS A 40 -18.40 -2.87 -24.57
CA LYS A 40 -19.30 -2.54 -23.44
C LYS A 40 -19.09 -3.46 -22.24
N ASN A 41 -18.84 -4.74 -22.47
CA ASN A 41 -18.54 -5.68 -21.40
C ASN A 41 -17.21 -5.36 -20.71
N LEU A 42 -16.19 -5.01 -21.50
CA LEU A 42 -14.88 -4.61 -21.02
C LEU A 42 -14.96 -3.34 -20.17
N GLU A 43 -15.62 -2.31 -20.69
CA GLU A 43 -15.86 -1.05 -19.98
C GLU A 43 -16.57 -1.29 -18.64
N SER A 44 -17.65 -2.06 -18.63
CA SER A 44 -18.38 -2.42 -17.40
C SER A 44 -17.49 -3.16 -16.37
N ARG A 45 -16.57 -4.02 -16.84
CA ARG A 45 -15.62 -4.72 -15.96
C ARG A 45 -14.60 -3.74 -15.37
N VAL A 46 -14.01 -2.88 -16.19
CA VAL A 46 -13.03 -1.87 -15.76
C VAL A 46 -13.68 -0.90 -14.76
N GLU A 47 -14.86 -0.36 -15.07
CA GLU A 47 -15.57 0.58 -14.21
C GLU A 47 -15.86 -0.01 -12.82
N ARG A 48 -16.34 -1.25 -12.76
CA ARG A 48 -16.55 -1.96 -11.48
C ARG A 48 -15.24 -2.16 -10.72
N GLY A 49 -14.15 -2.48 -11.41
CA GLY A 49 -12.83 -2.63 -10.80
C GLY A 49 -12.35 -1.32 -10.17
N ILE A 50 -12.42 -0.22 -10.93
CA ILE A 50 -12.04 1.12 -10.47
C ILE A 50 -12.90 1.55 -9.28
N SER A 51 -14.21 1.35 -9.36
CA SER A 51 -15.14 1.66 -8.26
C SER A 51 -14.80 0.91 -6.97
N ARG A 52 -14.44 -0.38 -7.05
CA ARG A 52 -14.01 -1.18 -5.89
C ARG A 52 -12.69 -0.67 -5.31
N ILE A 53 -11.70 -0.38 -6.15
CA ILE A 53 -10.40 0.14 -5.72
C ILE A 53 -10.58 1.48 -5.00
N ARG A 54 -11.36 2.39 -5.58
CA ARG A 54 -11.65 3.70 -4.99
C ARG A 54 -12.35 3.56 -3.64
N SER A 55 -13.36 2.70 -3.56
CA SER A 55 -14.09 2.45 -2.30
C SER A 55 -13.15 1.92 -1.22
N LYS A 56 -12.29 0.95 -1.55
CA LYS A 56 -11.34 0.39 -0.57
C LYS A 56 -10.28 1.41 -0.14
N LYS A 57 -9.77 2.21 -1.08
CA LYS A 57 -8.81 3.29 -0.76
C LYS A 57 -9.44 4.30 0.19
N ASN A 58 -10.69 4.68 -0.04
CA ASN A 58 -11.40 5.61 0.83
C ASN A 58 -11.61 5.02 2.23
N GLU A 59 -12.07 3.76 2.32
CA GLU A 59 -12.23 3.05 3.60
C GLU A 59 -10.93 3.04 4.41
N LEU A 60 -9.81 2.68 3.79
CA LEU A 60 -8.50 2.66 4.45
C LEU A 60 -8.04 4.06 4.86
N LEU A 61 -8.26 5.06 4.01
CA LEU A 61 -7.90 6.45 4.33
C LEU A 61 -8.69 6.98 5.53
N PHE A 62 -10.00 6.68 5.60
CA PHE A 62 -10.81 7.07 6.75
C PHE A 62 -10.35 6.39 8.03
N ALA A 63 -10.06 5.08 7.99
CA ALA A 63 -9.54 4.36 9.15
C ALA A 63 -8.21 4.95 9.65
N GLU A 64 -7.31 5.34 8.74
CA GLU A 64 -6.03 5.96 9.10
C GLU A 64 -6.22 7.35 9.72
N ILE A 65 -7.13 8.17 9.18
CA ILE A 65 -7.47 9.48 9.74
C ILE A 65 -8.03 9.32 11.16
N GLU A 66 -8.96 8.40 11.37
CA GLU A 66 -9.56 8.12 12.69
C GLU A 66 -8.50 7.67 13.70
N TYR A 67 -7.59 6.79 13.28
CA TYR A 67 -6.47 6.33 14.11
C TYR A 67 -5.56 7.49 14.53
N MET A 68 -5.16 8.35 13.59
CA MET A 68 -4.32 9.51 13.88
C MET A 68 -5.03 10.50 14.82
N GLN A 69 -6.31 10.78 14.59
CA GLN A 69 -7.11 11.65 15.46
C GLN A 69 -7.19 11.10 16.88
N LYS A 70 -7.40 9.79 17.04
CA LYS A 70 -7.41 9.14 18.36
C LYS A 70 -6.05 9.28 19.07
N ARG A 71 -4.95 9.08 18.34
CA ARG A 71 -3.59 9.26 18.91
C ARG A 71 -3.31 10.70 19.34
N ILE A 72 -3.76 11.68 18.57
CA ILE A 72 -3.64 13.11 18.93
C ILE A 72 -4.40 13.35 20.24
N ALA A 73 -5.66 12.93 20.33
CA ALA A 73 -6.47 13.11 21.52
C ALA A 73 -5.89 12.39 22.76
N GLU A 74 -5.32 11.20 22.60
CA GLU A 74 -4.62 10.49 23.68
C GLU A 74 -3.36 11.23 24.14
N THR A 75 -2.58 11.77 23.21
CA THR A 75 -1.36 12.53 23.51
C THR A 75 -1.70 13.83 24.24
N GLU A 76 -2.72 14.56 23.79
CA GLU A 76 -3.20 15.79 24.44
C GLU A 76 -3.71 15.52 25.86
N ARG A 77 -4.45 14.42 26.07
CA ARG A 77 -4.90 13.99 27.41
C ARG A 77 -3.73 13.65 28.32
N ALA A 78 -2.71 12.96 27.82
CA ALA A 78 -1.51 12.62 28.60
C ALA A 78 -0.72 13.87 29.00
N GLN A 79 -0.57 14.84 28.08
CA GLN A 79 0.07 16.12 28.37
C GLN A 79 -0.70 16.92 29.42
N GLN A 80 -2.04 16.98 29.31
CA GLN A 80 -2.87 17.62 30.33
C GLN A 80 -2.69 16.93 31.69
N HIS A 81 -2.73 15.61 31.76
CA HIS A 81 -2.53 14.87 33.01
C HIS A 81 -1.16 15.15 33.65
N MET A 82 -0.09 15.22 32.86
CA MET A 82 1.25 15.58 33.33
C MET A 82 1.31 17.01 33.88
N ASN A 83 0.67 17.97 33.21
CA ASN A 83 0.63 19.37 33.66
C ASN A 83 -0.14 19.57 34.97
N LEU A 84 -1.00 18.62 35.36
CA LEU A 84 -1.74 18.66 36.63
C LEU A 84 -1.01 17.95 37.80
N MET A 85 0.18 17.36 37.58
CA MET A 85 1.00 16.78 38.66
C MET A 85 1.95 17.84 39.25
N PRO A 86 1.78 18.27 40.51
CA PRO A 86 2.68 19.23 41.13
C PRO A 86 3.97 18.52 41.59
N GLY A 87 5.11 18.81 40.94
CA GLY A 87 6.43 18.37 41.40
C GLY A 87 7.39 17.78 40.36
N SER A 88 7.07 17.75 39.06
CA SER A 88 7.94 17.15 38.03
C SER A 88 8.95 18.12 37.36
N SER A 89 9.18 19.30 37.94
CA SER A 89 9.97 20.38 37.33
C SER A 89 11.50 20.19 37.33
N GLU A 90 12.04 19.10 37.90
CA GLU A 90 13.51 18.97 38.11
C GLU A 90 14.21 17.87 37.31
N PHE A 91 13.54 17.14 36.40
CA PHE A 91 14.21 16.16 35.52
C PHE A 91 14.07 16.55 34.05
N GLU A 92 14.68 17.68 33.70
CA GLU A 92 14.81 18.18 32.33
C GLU A 92 16.00 17.48 31.63
N LEU A 93 15.85 16.20 31.28
CA LEU A 93 16.78 15.53 30.36
C LEU A 93 16.07 14.56 29.40
N VAL A 94 15.93 15.05 28.16
CA VAL A 94 15.98 14.30 26.89
C VAL A 94 14.88 13.27 26.61
N GLN A 95 13.86 13.69 25.86
CA GLN A 95 13.46 12.95 24.65
C GLN A 95 12.62 13.84 23.72
N GLN A 96 13.24 14.27 22.60
CA GLN A 96 12.46 14.74 21.46
C GLN A 96 11.53 13.61 21.00
N PRO A 97 10.24 13.86 20.76
CA PRO A 97 9.40 12.87 20.13
C PRO A 97 9.95 12.64 18.73
N GLN A 98 10.47 11.43 18.48
CA GLN A 98 10.85 10.99 17.15
C GLN A 98 9.65 11.24 16.23
N HIS A 99 9.81 12.14 15.26
CA HIS A 99 8.79 12.42 14.27
C HIS A 99 8.34 11.09 13.66
N PHE A 100 7.08 10.73 13.84
CA PHE A 100 6.50 9.56 13.19
C PHE A 100 6.38 9.90 11.70
N ASP A 101 7.39 9.52 10.92
CA ASP A 101 7.38 9.69 9.46
C ASP A 101 6.44 8.67 8.82
N ALA A 102 5.14 9.02 8.75
CA ALA A 102 4.11 8.24 8.07
C ALA A 102 4.38 8.03 6.57
N ARG A 103 5.40 8.72 6.01
CA ARG A 103 5.83 8.58 4.61
C ARG A 103 6.30 7.18 4.23
N ASN A 104 6.69 6.34 5.20
CA ASN A 104 7.19 4.99 4.94
C ASN A 104 6.11 3.89 4.83
N TYR A 105 4.84 4.14 5.18
CA TYR A 105 3.81 3.08 5.21
C TYR A 105 3.10 2.84 3.87
N LEU A 106 3.27 3.72 2.89
CA LEU A 106 2.68 3.55 1.56
C LEU A 106 3.70 2.99 0.58
N GLN A 107 4.22 1.80 0.86
CA GLN A 107 4.93 1.03 -0.15
C GLN A 107 3.89 0.43 -1.11
N VAL A 108 3.55 1.21 -2.14
CA VAL A 108 2.80 0.71 -3.30
C VAL A 108 3.70 -0.27 -4.05
N ASN A 109 3.35 -1.55 -4.00
CA ASN A 109 3.98 -2.59 -4.81
C ASN A 109 4.00 -2.18 -6.28
N GLY A 110 5.19 -1.95 -6.82
CA GLY A 110 5.43 -1.79 -8.25
C GLY A 110 6.54 -0.80 -8.57
N LEU A 111 7.78 -1.30 -8.60
CA LEU A 111 8.98 -0.65 -9.17
C LEU A 111 9.59 0.49 -8.34
N GLN A 112 10.48 0.15 -7.41
CA GLN A 112 11.54 1.07 -6.99
C GLN A 112 12.86 0.30 -6.79
N PRO A 113 14.01 0.83 -7.26
CA PRO A 113 15.30 0.21 -7.03
C PRO A 113 15.62 0.25 -5.52
N ASN A 114 16.30 -0.79 -5.03
CA ASN A 114 16.92 -0.76 -3.70
C ASN A 114 17.91 0.41 -3.65
N ASP A 115 17.60 1.45 -2.89
CA ASP A 115 18.60 2.38 -2.38
C ASP A 115 18.79 2.09 -0.89
N ASP A 116 19.84 1.33 -0.60
CA ASP A 116 20.43 1.15 0.71
C ASP A 116 20.72 2.53 1.35
N TYR A 117 19.89 2.93 2.31
CA TYR A 117 20.21 4.10 3.13
C TYR A 117 21.15 3.72 4.28
N PRO A 118 22.30 4.42 4.45
CA PRO A 118 23.21 4.15 5.55
C PRO A 118 22.59 4.62 6.88
N ARG A 119 22.62 3.76 7.89
CA ARG A 119 22.41 4.15 9.29
C ARG A 119 23.47 5.19 9.68
N PRO A 120 23.10 6.36 10.25
CA PRO A 120 24.06 7.15 10.99
C PRO A 120 24.39 6.46 12.32
N ASP A 121 25.68 6.43 12.61
CA ASP A 121 26.36 5.74 13.70
C ASP A 121 25.74 5.98 15.09
N GLN A 122 25.55 4.90 15.86
CA GLN A 122 25.33 4.99 17.30
C GLN A 122 26.69 5.24 17.99
N PRO A 123 26.88 6.30 18.78
CA PRO A 123 28.08 6.41 19.61
C PRO A 123 28.02 5.35 20.72
N PRO A 124 29.14 4.69 21.06
CA PRO A 124 29.14 3.62 22.06
C PRO A 124 28.90 4.21 23.45
N LEU A 125 28.04 3.55 24.22
CA LEU A 125 27.80 3.86 25.63
C LEU A 125 29.10 3.67 26.42
N GLN A 126 29.72 4.75 26.89
CA GLN A 126 30.77 4.67 27.90
C GLN A 126 30.12 4.48 29.28
N LEU A 127 30.46 3.36 29.91
CA LEU A 127 30.05 3.05 31.28
C LEU A 127 31.24 3.39 32.20
N VAL A 128 31.16 4.51 32.94
CA VAL A 128 31.81 4.72 34.24
C VAL A 128 30.95 5.65 35.08
#